data_AF-A0A150PZ00-F1
#
_entry.id   AF-A0A150PZ00-F1
#
_cell.length_a   1.000
_cell.length_b   1.000
_cell.length_c   1.000
_cell.angle_alpha   90.00
_cell.angle_beta   90.00
_cell.angle_gamma   90.00
#
_symmetry.space_group_name_H-M   'P 1'
#
loop_
_entity.id
_entity.type
_entity.pdbx_description
1 polymer ?
#
loop_
_entity_poly.entity_id
_entity_poly.type
_entity_poly.pdbx_seq_one_letter_code
_entity_poly.pdbx_strand_id
1 'polypeptide(L)'
;MRSPDSAGADAAGPGAPQAPAPRAPLSPAELFHRVFELLAAMEEAQRAKVIDLARRLVPHLTAEDIRNPHDFPDLDDPDWHFEDGQLAGIEAVRFALRGLASDVLGDGEEREARARPEIGGQPREGGGGAQGE
;
A
#
# COMPACT_ATOMS: atom_id res chain seq x y z
N MET A 1 65.47 39.28 -22.19
CA MET A 1 64.78 39.37 -20.89
C MET A 1 63.86 38.15 -20.80
N ARG A 2 64.23 37.12 -20.04
CA ARG A 2 63.45 35.87 -19.91
C ARG A 2 62.42 36.03 -18.80
N SER A 3 61.15 35.81 -19.12
CA SER A 3 60.05 35.66 -18.16
C SER A 3 60.21 34.38 -17.34
N PRO A 4 59.84 34.36 -16.05
CA PRO A 4 59.67 33.13 -15.32
C PRO A 4 58.26 32.55 -15.52
N ASP A 5 58.28 31.24 -15.71
CA ASP A 5 57.19 30.29 -15.64
C ASP A 5 56.48 30.35 -14.28
N SER A 6 55.17 30.18 -14.24
CA SER A 6 54.37 30.03 -13.01
C SER A 6 53.39 28.90 -13.21
N ALA A 7 53.82 27.71 -12.79
CA ALA A 7 52.98 26.55 -12.59
C ALA A 7 52.07 26.73 -11.36
N GLY A 8 50.84 26.23 -11.45
CA GLY A 8 49.88 26.12 -10.34
C GLY A 8 48.48 25.89 -10.90
N ALA A 9 48.13 24.63 -11.16
CA ALA A 9 47.33 23.81 -10.25
C ALA A 9 45.83 24.03 -10.44
N ASP A 10 45.19 23.12 -11.18
CA ASP A 10 43.95 22.51 -10.68
C ASP A 10 43.68 21.18 -11.40
N ALA A 11 44.16 20.09 -10.79
CA ALA A 11 43.76 18.75 -11.15
C ALA A 11 42.42 18.48 -10.45
N ALA A 12 41.32 18.84 -11.12
CA ALA A 12 39.99 18.38 -10.75
C ALA A 12 39.92 16.87 -10.99
N GLY A 13 40.25 16.08 -9.95
CA GLY A 13 40.06 14.63 -9.95
C GLY A 13 38.57 14.27 -10.08
N PRO A 14 38.23 13.19 -10.81
CA PRO A 14 36.84 12.79 -11.01
C PRO A 14 36.20 12.41 -9.66
N GLY A 15 35.02 12.97 -9.42
CA GLY A 15 34.27 12.87 -8.17
C GLY A 15 34.16 11.43 -7.66
N ALA A 16 34.49 11.26 -6.38
CA ALA A 16 34.21 10.03 -5.65
C ALA A 16 32.71 9.70 -5.76
N PRO A 17 32.34 8.40 -5.82
CA PRO A 17 30.94 8.00 -5.81
C PRO A 17 30.29 8.51 -4.52
N GLN A 18 29.39 9.49 -4.63
CA GLN A 18 28.55 9.89 -3.53
C GLN A 18 27.74 8.66 -3.10
N ALA A 19 27.88 8.27 -1.84
CA ALA A 19 27.04 7.24 -1.24
C ALA A 19 25.57 7.61 -1.48
N PRO A 20 24.71 6.67 -1.90
CA PRO A 20 23.30 6.98 -2.13
C PRO A 20 22.70 7.55 -0.85
N ALA A 21 22.07 8.71 -0.95
CA ALA A 21 21.39 9.36 0.17
C ALA A 21 20.41 8.36 0.83
N PRO A 22 20.27 8.38 2.17
CA PRO A 22 19.34 7.49 2.85
C PRO A 22 17.92 7.70 2.30
N ARG A 23 17.27 6.62 1.85
CA ARG A 23 15.87 6.67 1.43
C ARG A 23 15.03 7.15 2.60
N ALA A 24 14.26 8.22 2.39
CA ALA A 24 13.26 8.65 3.37
C ALA A 24 12.29 7.50 3.68
N PRO A 25 11.84 7.35 4.94
CA PRO A 25 10.85 6.35 5.30
C PRO A 25 9.53 6.63 4.55
N LEU A 26 8.88 5.58 4.05
CA LEU A 26 7.58 5.69 3.36
C LEU A 26 6.51 6.17 4.33
N SER A 27 5.62 7.05 3.86
CA SER A 27 4.39 7.36 4.60
C SER A 27 3.49 6.11 4.72
N PRO A 28 2.59 6.04 5.71
CA PRO A 28 1.64 4.93 5.82
C PRO A 28 0.82 4.72 4.54
N ALA A 29 0.39 5.79 3.87
CA ALA A 29 -0.36 5.72 2.62
C ALA A 29 0.46 5.09 1.49
N GLU A 30 1.71 5.51 1.31
CA GLU A 30 2.62 4.92 0.30
C GLU A 30 2.94 3.46 0.61
N LEU A 31 3.07 3.11 1.90
CA LEU A 31 3.29 1.74 2.32
C LEU A 31 2.10 0.86 1.97
N PHE A 32 0.87 1.26 2.33
CA PHE A 32 -0.34 0.51 2.00
C PHE A 32 -0.52 0.38 0.49
N HIS A 33 -0.30 1.46 -0.27
CA HIS A 33 -0.33 1.41 -1.73
C HIS A 33 0.64 0.35 -2.26
N ARG A 34 1.89 0.35 -1.80
CA ARG A 34 2.89 -0.63 -2.22
C ARG A 34 2.54 -2.07 -1.83
N VAL A 35 1.96 -2.26 -0.64
CA VAL A 35 1.48 -3.58 -0.21
C VAL A 35 0.32 -4.06 -1.08
N PHE A 36 -0.63 -3.20 -1.41
CA PHE A 36 -1.74 -3.56 -2.30
C PHE A 36 -1.28 -3.89 -3.72
N GLU A 37 -0.31 -3.15 -4.27
CA GLU A 37 0.31 -3.47 -5.56
C GLU A 37 0.98 -4.85 -5.53
N LEU A 38 1.72 -5.15 -4.46
CA LEU A 38 2.36 -6.46 -4.29
C LEU A 38 1.32 -7.58 -4.19
N LEU A 39 0.27 -7.40 -3.38
CA LEU A 39 -0.80 -8.38 -3.23
C LEU A 39 -1.57 -8.60 -4.53
N ALA A 40 -1.83 -7.54 -5.31
CA ALA A 40 -2.47 -7.67 -6.60
C ALA A 40 -1.63 -8.50 -7.57
N ALA A 41 -0.31 -8.27 -7.61
CA ALA A 41 0.60 -9.08 -8.42
C ALA A 41 0.67 -10.54 -7.95
N MET A 42 0.67 -10.78 -6.63
CA MET A 42 0.62 -12.13 -6.07
C MET A 42 -0.68 -12.86 -6.39
N GLU A 43 -1.82 -12.18 -6.26
CA GLU A 43 -3.14 -12.72 -6.58
C GLU A 43 -3.23 -13.10 -8.06
N GLU A 44 -2.79 -12.23 -8.97
CA GLU A 44 -2.80 -12.51 -10.41
C GLU A 44 -1.93 -13.72 -10.76
N ALA A 45 -0.69 -13.76 -10.25
CA ALA A 45 0.21 -14.89 -10.46
C ALA A 45 -0.37 -16.20 -9.92
N GLN A 46 -1.04 -16.15 -8.77
CA GLN A 46 -1.65 -17.33 -8.17
C GLN A 46 -2.91 -17.77 -8.94
N ARG A 47 -3.77 -16.83 -9.34
CA ARG A 47 -4.95 -17.09 -10.17
C ARG A 47 -4.58 -17.78 -11.47
N ALA A 48 -3.48 -17.36 -12.11
CA ALA A 48 -2.94 -17.99 -13.31
C ALA A 48 -2.56 -19.47 -13.06
N LYS A 49 -1.88 -19.78 -11.96
CA LYS A 49 -1.55 -21.18 -11.61
C LYS A 49 -2.80 -22.03 -11.39
N VAL A 50 -3.78 -21.51 -10.67
CA VAL A 50 -5.03 -22.24 -10.38
C VAL A 50 -5.74 -22.58 -11.69
N ILE A 51 -5.86 -21.64 -12.64
CA ILE A 51 -6.48 -21.93 -13.94
C ILE A 51 -5.66 -22.88 -14.80
N ASP A 52 -4.34 -22.77 -14.78
CA ASP A 52 -3.48 -23.66 -15.56
C ASP A 52 -3.54 -25.11 -15.03
N LEU A 53 -3.54 -25.29 -13.71
CA LEU A 53 -3.73 -26.60 -13.10
C LEU A 53 -5.14 -27.14 -13.35
N ALA A 54 -6.17 -26.31 -13.20
CA ALA A 54 -7.55 -26.71 -13.46
C ALA A 54 -7.73 -27.20 -14.90
N ARG A 55 -7.15 -26.50 -15.88
CA ARG A 55 -7.22 -26.85 -17.29
C ARG A 55 -6.45 -28.11 -17.67
N ARG A 56 -5.50 -28.56 -16.86
CA ARG A 56 -4.87 -29.87 -17.06
C ARG A 56 -5.85 -31.02 -16.80
N LEU A 57 -6.85 -30.80 -15.95
CA LEU A 57 -7.86 -31.77 -15.56
C LEU A 57 -9.13 -31.61 -16.40
N VAL A 58 -9.61 -30.37 -16.57
CA VAL A 58 -10.79 -30.01 -17.34
C VAL A 58 -10.41 -28.91 -18.36
N PRO A 59 -10.05 -29.26 -19.62
CA PRO A 59 -9.43 -28.35 -20.59
C PRO A 59 -10.22 -27.09 -20.97
N HIS A 60 -11.52 -27.07 -20.72
CA HIS A 60 -12.42 -25.97 -21.10
C HIS A 60 -12.81 -25.06 -19.93
N LEU A 61 -12.25 -25.26 -18.74
CA LEU A 61 -12.50 -24.40 -17.59
C LEU A 61 -12.15 -22.94 -17.87
N THR A 62 -13.03 -22.05 -17.46
CA THR A 62 -12.82 -20.60 -17.46
C THR A 62 -12.43 -20.11 -16.05
N ALA A 63 -11.94 -18.88 -15.97
CA ALA A 63 -11.65 -18.26 -14.67
C ALA A 63 -12.90 -18.00 -13.83
N GLU A 64 -14.07 -17.88 -14.46
CA GLU A 64 -15.36 -17.76 -13.78
C GLU A 64 -15.76 -19.09 -13.12
N ASP A 65 -15.58 -20.19 -13.85
CA ASP A 65 -15.92 -21.53 -13.39
C ASP A 65 -15.18 -21.95 -12.12
N ILE A 66 -13.92 -21.51 -11.97
CA ILE A 66 -13.09 -21.78 -10.78
C ILE A 66 -13.70 -21.22 -9.50
N ARG A 67 -14.56 -20.19 -9.58
CA ARG A 67 -15.22 -19.65 -8.38
C ARG A 67 -16.27 -20.60 -7.81
N ASN A 68 -16.74 -21.55 -8.61
CA ASN A 68 -17.72 -22.57 -8.24
C ASN A 68 -17.17 -23.97 -8.56
N PRO A 69 -16.08 -24.41 -7.91
CA PRO A 69 -15.41 -25.66 -8.27
C PRO A 69 -16.28 -26.90 -8.04
N HIS A 70 -17.32 -26.80 -7.21
CA HIS A 70 -18.30 -27.85 -6.95
C HIS A 70 -19.13 -28.24 -8.18
N ASP A 71 -19.22 -27.38 -9.20
CA ASP A 71 -19.89 -27.69 -10.48
C ASP A 71 -19.04 -28.61 -11.37
N PHE A 72 -17.77 -28.85 -11.01
CA PHE A 72 -16.80 -29.61 -11.78
C PHE A 72 -16.25 -30.77 -10.94
N PRO A 73 -16.96 -31.90 -10.80
CA PRO A 73 -16.54 -33.02 -9.95
C PRO A 73 -15.21 -33.66 -10.39
N ASP A 74 -14.82 -33.47 -11.66
CA ASP A 74 -13.53 -33.93 -12.19
C ASP A 74 -12.35 -33.05 -11.74
N LEU A 75 -12.62 -31.90 -11.11
CA LEU A 75 -11.64 -31.00 -10.51
C LEU A 75 -11.33 -31.44 -9.06
N ASP A 76 -10.76 -32.63 -8.92
CA ASP A 76 -10.37 -33.20 -7.63
C ASP A 76 -8.91 -33.65 -7.66
N ASP A 77 -8.01 -32.68 -7.51
CA ASP A 77 -6.57 -32.88 -7.54
C ASP A 77 -5.89 -32.17 -6.34
N PRO A 78 -5.04 -32.87 -5.57
CA PRO A 78 -4.40 -32.29 -4.39
C PRO A 78 -3.53 -31.06 -4.67
N ASP A 79 -2.82 -31.02 -5.80
CA ASP A 79 -1.97 -29.88 -6.16
C ASP A 79 -2.85 -28.68 -6.52
N TRP A 80 -3.96 -28.91 -7.24
CA TRP A 80 -4.95 -27.88 -7.50
C TRP A 80 -5.57 -27.31 -6.22
N HIS A 81 -6.05 -28.17 -5.31
CA HIS A 81 -6.64 -27.76 -4.02
C HIS A 81 -5.67 -26.94 -3.17
N PHE A 82 -4.39 -27.29 -3.18
CA PHE A 82 -3.36 -26.53 -2.49
C PHE A 82 -3.24 -25.11 -3.06
N GLU A 83 -3.14 -24.99 -4.39
CA GLU A 83 -2.96 -23.68 -5.03
C GLU A 83 -4.23 -22.80 -4.93
N ASP A 84 -5.42 -23.40 -4.95
CA ASP A 84 -6.69 -22.71 -4.69
C ASP A 84 -6.77 -22.19 -3.24
N GLY A 85 -6.38 -23.01 -2.26
CA GLY A 85 -6.28 -22.59 -0.87
C GLY A 85 -5.29 -21.43 -0.65
N GLN A 86 -4.18 -21.42 -1.39
CA GLN A 86 -3.21 -20.32 -1.37
C GLN A 86 -3.80 -19.03 -1.96
N LEU A 87 -4.59 -19.13 -3.04
CA LEU A 87 -5.32 -18.00 -3.61
C LEU A 87 -6.31 -17.42 -2.59
N ALA A 88 -7.11 -18.27 -1.95
CA ALA A 88 -8.04 -17.87 -0.90
C ALA A 88 -7.33 -17.17 0.27
N GLY A 89 -6.14 -17.65 0.65
CA GLY A 89 -5.30 -17.01 1.67
C GLY A 89 -4.85 -15.59 1.29
N ILE A 90 -4.42 -15.38 0.04
CA ILE A 90 -4.04 -14.06 -0.48
C ILE A 90 -5.24 -13.11 -0.48
N GLU A 91 -6.40 -13.59 -0.94
CA GLU A 91 -7.65 -12.81 -0.97
C GLU A 91 -8.11 -12.43 0.45
N ALA A 92 -7.98 -13.34 1.42
CA ALA A 92 -8.28 -13.07 2.83
C ALA A 92 -7.37 -11.98 3.42
N VAL A 93 -6.06 -12.04 3.14
CA VAL A 93 -5.10 -11.00 3.56
C VAL A 93 -5.44 -9.66 2.92
N ARG A 94 -5.81 -9.63 1.64
CA ARG A 94 -6.23 -8.42 0.94
C ARG A 94 -7.47 -7.80 1.59
N PHE A 95 -8.45 -8.61 2.00
CA PHE A 95 -9.63 -8.15 2.72
C PHE A 95 -9.27 -7.55 4.09
N ALA A 96 -8.47 -8.28 4.88
CA ALA A 96 -8.04 -7.81 6.21
C ALA A 96 -7.27 -6.48 6.14
N LEU A 97 -6.36 -6.35 5.17
CA LEU A 97 -5.57 -5.13 4.98
C LEU A 97 -6.39 -3.94 4.51
N ARG A 98 -7.50 -4.14 3.79
CA ARG A 98 -8.42 -3.04 3.46
C ARG A 98 -9.06 -2.46 4.73
N GLY A 99 -9.49 -3.32 5.65
CA GLY A 99 -9.98 -2.88 6.96
C GLY A 99 -8.91 -2.11 7.73
N LEU A 100 -7.73 -2.70 7.87
CA LEU A 100 -6.61 -2.05 8.56
C LEU A 100 -6.20 -0.71 7.93
N ALA A 101 -6.17 -0.61 6.60
CA ALA A 101 -5.84 0.63 5.91
C ALA A 101 -6.90 1.71 6.17
N SER A 102 -8.18 1.34 6.18
CA SER A 102 -9.27 2.26 6.55
C SER A 102 -9.09 2.78 7.97
N ASP A 103 -8.78 1.92 8.93
CA ASP A 103 -8.58 2.31 10.33
C ASP A 103 -7.36 3.23 10.46
N VAL A 104 -6.21 2.85 9.89
CA VAL A 104 -4.95 3.60 10.05
C VAL A 104 -4.98 4.94 9.31
N LEU A 105 -5.58 5.01 8.12
CA LEU A 105 -5.65 6.24 7.33
C LEU A 105 -6.82 7.13 7.77
N GLY A 106 -7.93 6.55 8.22
CA GLY A 106 -9.10 7.27 8.76
C GLY A 106 -8.85 7.87 10.15
N ASP A 107 -8.09 7.18 11.02
CA ASP A 107 -7.66 7.70 12.33
C ASP A 107 -6.80 8.98 12.22
N GLY A 108 -6.20 9.23 11.05
CA GLY A 108 -5.46 10.46 10.78
C GLY A 108 -6.33 11.70 10.89
N GLU A 109 -7.55 11.65 10.37
CA GLU A 109 -8.52 12.76 10.42
C GLU A 109 -8.98 13.02 11.86
N GLU A 110 -9.25 11.97 12.65
CA GLU A 110 -9.65 12.13 14.05
C GLU A 110 -8.50 12.58 14.97
N ARG A 111 -7.27 12.12 14.72
CA ARG A 111 -6.07 12.58 15.44
C ARG A 111 -5.75 14.03 15.10
N GLU A 112 -5.91 14.44 13.85
CA GLU A 112 -5.74 15.83 13.43
C GLU A 112 -6.84 16.74 13.99
N ALA A 113 -8.09 16.26 14.07
CA ALA A 113 -9.19 16.96 14.74
C ALA A 113 -8.94 17.13 16.26
N ARG A 114 -8.39 16.12 16.95
CA ARG A 114 -7.97 16.21 18.37
C ARG A 114 -6.70 17.06 18.58
N ALA A 115 -5.84 17.18 17.57
CA ALA A 115 -4.60 17.96 17.62
C ALA A 115 -4.80 19.44 17.27
N ARG A 116 -5.92 19.83 16.64
CA ARG A 116 -6.29 21.24 16.47
C ARG A 116 -6.64 21.83 17.83
N PRO A 117 -5.89 22.82 18.35
CA PRO A 117 -6.32 23.53 19.54
C PRO A 117 -7.64 24.25 19.21
N GLU A 118 -8.62 24.10 20.10
CA GLU A 118 -9.90 24.79 19.98
C GLU A 118 -9.65 26.30 19.92
N ILE A 119 -9.73 26.88 18.72
CA ILE A 119 -9.63 28.32 18.55
C ILE A 119 -10.93 28.93 19.09
N GLY A 120 -10.87 29.34 20.35
CA GLY A 120 -11.72 30.37 20.93
C GLY A 120 -13.18 29.99 21.13
N GLY A 121 -13.47 29.28 22.23
CA GLY A 121 -14.78 29.37 22.85
C GLY A 121 -15.06 30.83 23.22
N GLN A 122 -15.98 31.47 22.51
CA GLN A 122 -16.55 32.75 22.95
C GLN A 122 -17.29 32.53 24.27
N PRO A 123 -17.00 33.29 25.34
CA PRO A 123 -17.82 33.25 26.53
C PRO A 123 -19.18 33.82 26.18
N ARG A 124 -20.25 33.07 26.45
CA ARG A 124 -21.58 33.66 26.54
C ARG A 124 -21.62 34.49 27.82
N GLU A 125 -21.38 35.79 27.68
CA GLU A 125 -21.70 36.74 28.75
C GLU A 125 -23.21 36.77 28.94
N GLY A 126 -23.64 36.18 30.06
CA GLY A 126 -24.91 36.50 30.67
C GLY A 126 -24.86 37.92 31.23
N GLY A 127 -25.77 38.78 30.78
CA GLY A 127 -26.09 40.06 31.41
C GLY A 127 -27.60 40.20 31.45
N GLY A 128 -28.19 40.05 32.64
CA GLY A 128 -29.64 40.09 32.85
C GLY A 128 -30.19 41.48 33.12
N GLY A 129 -31.53 41.57 33.11
CA GLY A 129 -32.26 42.46 34.00
C GLY A 129 -33.12 43.58 33.38
N ALA A 130 -34.44 43.37 33.50
CA ALA A 130 -35.44 44.31 34.05
C ALA A 130 -36.18 45.33 33.14
N GLN A 131 -37.48 45.03 32.97
CA GLN A 131 -38.70 45.82 33.32
C GLN A 131 -39.09 47.12 32.56
N GLY A 132 -40.41 47.28 32.40
CA GLY A 132 -41.13 48.54 32.08
C GLY A 132 -42.18 48.31 30.99
N GLU A 133 -43.37 47.82 31.34
CA GLU A 133 -44.65 48.57 31.42
C GLU A 133 -45.37 48.77 30.07
#